data_AF-A0A3D8MSY1-F1
#
_entry.id   AF-A0A3D8MSY1-F1
#
_cell.length_a   1.000
_cell.length_b   1.000
_cell.length_c   1.000
_cell.angle_alpha   90.00
_cell.angle_beta   90.00
_cell.angle_gamma   90.00
#
_symmetry.space_group_name_H-M   'P 1'
#
loop_
_entity.id
_entity.type
_entity.pdbx_description
1 polymer ?
#
loop_
_entity_poly.entity_id
_entity_poly.type
_entity_poly.pdbx_seq_one_letter_code
_entity_poly.pdbx_strand_id
1 'polypeptide(L)'
;MPPDAKVACPPRVEKPSCHHRSECGRIPGVSTLRCTGCHSPEPQRGTPMEIVRVPLLNANENELELVEVMVAVGDDVQKGDVLCTVESTKATFDVEAPTAGVVREWPASEGSRVAVGALLCVLTETADEAYELGAEDAANAAESGEFRATRKAKELAEAHGLDLSQAGLTGVVRERDVRALLGQPKADDVQKTTEGAAGAGRVRPDDLKVRPSAEQMVMYGAGGHARVLIDMIRQGRPDWEILAALDDGRTSPMDVLGVPVVGSSAELTALRQAGVRMAALGIGAVTDNARRVGLYQKLVDAGFHVPNLIHPDASVSASATMGLGNQIFAGAVVSATVRLGDNTIINSGAVVSHDCEIGSHAHITPGAILAGNVKVGAGAVVGMGVTVYLGVTIGEGAMIANGVHIMSDVAPGEVIRASR
;
A
#
# COMPACT_ATOMS: atom_id res chain seq x y z
N MET A 1 9.25 66.57 -6.66
CA MET A 1 9.52 66.82 -5.23
C MET A 1 8.28 66.52 -4.41
N PRO A 2 8.08 65.26 -3.96
CA PRO A 2 7.47 64.91 -2.66
C PRO A 2 8.63 64.56 -1.66
N PRO A 3 8.43 64.17 -0.38
CA PRO A 3 7.23 63.56 0.25
C PRO A 3 6.96 63.90 1.74
N ASP A 4 5.87 63.36 2.30
CA ASP A 4 5.67 62.87 3.69
C ASP A 4 4.25 62.26 3.75
N ALA A 5 3.90 61.13 4.36
CA ALA A 5 4.63 60.08 5.09
C ALA A 5 3.80 58.77 5.01
N LYS A 6 4.47 57.61 4.98
CA LYS A 6 3.88 56.28 5.23
C LYS A 6 4.74 55.54 6.26
N VAL A 7 4.06 54.81 7.14
CA VAL A 7 4.60 53.97 8.23
C VAL A 7 5.28 52.71 7.68
N ALA A 8 6.43 52.33 8.24
CA ALA A 8 7.06 51.01 8.05
C ALA A 8 7.86 50.54 9.30
N CYS A 9 7.77 49.24 9.59
CA CYS A 9 8.46 48.49 10.65
C CYS A 9 10.00 48.48 10.55
N PRO A 10 10.73 48.28 11.66
CA PRO A 10 12.20 48.23 11.66
C PRO A 10 12.78 46.85 11.27
N PRO A 11 14.00 46.81 10.68
CA PRO A 11 14.68 45.58 10.28
C PRO A 11 15.62 44.98 11.35
N ARG A 12 16.03 43.73 11.08
CA ARG A 12 16.93 42.85 11.84
C ARG A 12 18.32 43.45 12.09
N VAL A 13 18.89 43.13 13.27
CA VAL A 13 20.29 43.43 13.65
C VAL A 13 21.15 42.18 13.54
N GLU A 14 22.22 42.26 12.74
CA GLU A 14 23.31 41.28 12.64
C GLU A 14 24.35 41.49 13.74
N LYS A 15 24.99 40.41 14.23
CA LYS A 15 26.07 40.44 15.23
C LYS A 15 27.43 40.67 14.56
N PRO A 16 28.35 41.44 15.16
CA PRO A 16 29.70 41.61 14.64
C PRO A 16 30.70 40.59 15.19
N SER A 17 31.73 40.37 14.38
CA SER A 17 32.87 39.47 14.57
C SER A 17 34.03 40.10 15.37
N CYS A 18 34.61 39.28 16.26
CA CYS A 18 36.04 39.05 16.51
C CYS A 18 37.01 40.09 17.18
N HIS A 19 37.95 39.49 17.93
CA HIS A 19 39.31 39.91 18.32
C HIS A 19 39.58 40.72 19.61
N HIS A 20 39.85 39.93 20.67
CA HIS A 20 41.02 39.95 21.57
C HIS A 20 41.64 41.25 22.14
N ARG A 21 41.72 41.20 23.48
CA ARG A 21 42.73 41.70 24.43
C ARG A 21 42.61 43.11 25.01
N SER A 22 42.66 43.05 26.35
CA SER A 22 43.36 43.90 27.30
C SER A 22 42.75 45.26 27.67
N GLU A 23 42.56 45.40 28.99
CA GLU A 23 42.47 46.64 29.78
C GLU A 23 41.11 47.33 29.92
N CYS A 24 40.39 46.94 30.97
CA CYS A 24 39.61 47.86 31.80
C CYS A 24 39.41 47.15 33.15
N GLY A 25 39.73 47.70 34.32
CA GLY A 25 39.66 49.08 34.77
C GLY A 25 38.93 49.00 36.12
N ARG A 26 39.67 49.16 37.22
CA ARG A 26 39.18 48.98 38.60
C ARG A 26 38.05 49.96 38.89
N ILE A 27 36.88 49.46 39.30
CA ILE A 27 35.84 50.24 39.97
C ILE A 27 36.00 50.05 41.49
N PRO A 28 36.17 51.11 42.29
CA PRO A 28 36.32 51.01 43.73
C PRO A 28 34.94 50.93 44.41
N GLY A 29 34.71 49.89 45.23
CA GLY A 29 33.51 49.81 46.07
C GLY A 29 32.83 48.45 46.23
N VAL A 30 33.40 47.35 45.75
CA VAL A 30 32.82 46.01 45.96
C VAL A 30 33.87 45.04 46.50
N SER A 31 33.56 44.44 47.65
CA SER A 31 34.40 43.51 48.40
C SER A 31 34.68 42.22 47.63
N THR A 32 35.97 41.94 47.40
CA THR A 32 36.61 40.63 47.29
C THR A 32 35.73 39.45 46.84
N LEU A 33 35.50 39.31 45.53
CA LEU A 33 35.23 38.01 44.93
C LEU A 33 36.57 37.32 44.66
N ARG A 34 36.84 36.26 45.43
CA ARG A 34 37.98 35.37 45.23
C ARG A 34 37.87 34.72 43.85
N CYS A 35 38.95 34.87 43.09
CA CYS A 35 39.26 34.06 41.92
C CYS A 35 39.21 32.58 42.33
N THR A 36 38.15 31.89 41.94
CA THR A 36 38.00 30.45 42.12
C THR A 36 38.05 29.83 40.73
N GLY A 37 39.06 28.99 40.52
CA GLY A 37 39.02 27.94 39.51
C GLY A 37 39.06 28.40 38.07
N CYS A 38 40.27 28.38 37.51
CA CYS A 38 40.45 27.72 36.23
C CYS A 38 39.82 26.31 36.32
N HIS A 39 38.56 26.20 35.93
CA HIS A 39 37.99 24.93 35.48
C HIS A 39 37.95 25.03 33.97
N SER A 40 38.86 24.29 33.35
CA SER A 40 38.69 23.80 32.00
C SER A 40 37.23 23.32 31.86
N PRO A 41 36.49 23.71 30.81
CA PRO A 41 35.23 23.03 30.56
C PRO A 41 35.57 21.55 30.38
N GLU A 42 35.04 20.71 31.27
CA GLU A 42 34.94 19.27 31.03
C GLU A 42 34.36 19.09 29.61
N PRO A 43 34.85 18.10 28.83
CA PRO A 43 34.31 17.85 27.50
C PRO A 43 32.80 17.70 27.67
N GLN A 44 32.07 18.63 27.05
CA GLN A 44 30.62 18.59 27.04
C GLN A 44 30.24 17.23 26.48
N ARG A 45 29.44 16.50 27.26
CA ARG A 45 28.86 15.21 26.84
C ARG A 45 28.29 15.40 25.43
N GLY A 46 28.86 14.66 24.47
CA GLY A 46 28.52 14.75 23.07
C GLY A 46 27.02 14.71 22.86
N THR A 47 26.52 15.61 22.02
CA THR A 47 25.18 15.55 21.45
C THR A 47 25.03 14.23 20.68
N PRO A 48 23.83 13.66 20.60
CA PRO A 48 23.67 12.22 20.45
C PRO A 48 23.91 11.78 19.00
N MET A 49 24.72 10.73 18.86
CA MET A 49 24.68 9.78 17.76
C MET A 49 23.23 9.52 17.33
N GLU A 50 22.91 9.73 16.05
CA GLU A 50 21.58 9.42 15.50
C GLU A 50 21.68 8.17 14.62
N ILE A 51 20.82 7.20 14.92
CA ILE A 51 20.75 5.93 14.19
C ILE A 51 19.57 5.99 13.22
N VAL A 52 19.85 6.03 11.92
CA VAL A 52 18.83 6.01 10.87
C VAL A 52 18.46 4.56 10.57
N ARG A 53 17.17 4.24 10.67
CA ARG A 53 16.63 2.89 10.43
C ARG A 53 15.67 2.88 9.26
N VAL A 54 15.49 1.70 8.67
CA VAL A 54 14.49 1.44 7.64
C VAL A 54 13.09 1.79 8.18
N PRO A 55 12.34 2.72 7.55
CA PRO A 55 11.06 3.19 8.05
C PRO A 55 9.96 2.14 7.86
N LEU A 56 8.95 2.17 8.74
CA LEU A 56 7.71 1.40 8.54
C LEU A 56 6.76 2.20 7.63
N LEU A 57 6.67 1.81 6.37
CA LEU A 57 5.78 2.48 5.40
C LEU A 57 4.35 1.94 5.41
N ASN A 58 4.16 0.69 5.81
CA ASN A 58 2.85 0.03 5.86
C ASN A 58 2.83 -1.01 6.99
N ALA A 59 1.80 -0.99 7.83
CA ALA A 59 1.66 -1.90 8.99
C ALA A 59 1.66 -3.40 8.63
N ASN A 60 1.49 -3.75 7.35
CA ASN A 60 1.48 -5.12 6.86
C ASN A 60 2.73 -5.51 6.05
N GLU A 61 3.74 -4.62 5.93
CA GLU A 61 4.98 -4.87 5.19
C GLU A 61 6.17 -4.75 6.13
N ASN A 62 6.91 -5.85 6.29
CA ASN A 62 8.04 -5.94 7.23
C ASN A 62 9.40 -5.86 6.54
N GLU A 63 9.42 -5.76 5.22
CA GLU A 63 10.62 -5.68 4.38
C GLU A 63 10.38 -4.68 3.24
N LEU A 64 11.41 -3.94 2.86
CA LEU A 64 11.43 -2.97 1.75
C LEU A 64 12.60 -3.27 0.83
N GLU A 65 12.49 -2.93 -0.45
CA GLU A 65 13.59 -3.07 -1.41
C GLU A 65 14.39 -1.76 -1.47
N LEU A 66 15.69 -1.83 -1.29
CA LEU A 66 16.58 -0.67 -1.41
C LEU A 66 16.90 -0.44 -2.90
N VAL A 67 16.30 0.57 -3.51
CA VAL A 67 16.41 0.80 -4.96
C VAL A 67 17.71 1.50 -5.31
N GLU A 68 18.04 2.57 -4.58
CA GLU A 68 19.18 3.43 -4.89
C GLU A 68 19.71 4.08 -3.62
N VAL A 69 21.03 4.18 -3.48
CA VAL A 69 21.72 4.82 -2.36
C VAL A 69 22.40 6.08 -2.86
N MET A 70 22.04 7.23 -2.31
CA MET A 70 22.51 8.55 -2.78
C MET A 70 23.69 9.11 -1.98
N VAL A 71 24.11 8.43 -0.91
CA VAL A 71 25.20 8.86 -0.02
C VAL A 71 26.19 7.74 0.25
N ALA A 72 27.46 8.09 0.41
CA ALA A 72 28.53 7.17 0.75
C ALA A 72 28.99 7.35 2.21
N VAL A 73 29.65 6.31 2.75
CA VAL A 73 30.32 6.41 4.05
C VAL A 73 31.42 7.49 3.99
N GLY A 74 31.32 8.48 4.86
CA GLY A 74 32.20 9.64 4.94
C GLY A 74 31.57 10.94 4.43
N ASP A 75 30.38 10.89 3.82
CA ASP A 75 29.71 12.07 3.29
C ASP A 75 29.07 12.92 4.41
N ASP A 76 29.14 14.24 4.24
CA ASP A 76 28.48 15.24 5.09
C ASP A 76 27.07 15.49 4.54
N VAL A 77 26.04 15.21 5.35
CA VAL A 77 24.64 15.37 4.98
C VAL A 77 23.97 16.43 5.85
N GLN A 78 23.08 17.22 5.26
CA GLN A 78 22.24 18.16 5.98
C GLN A 78 20.89 17.53 6.31
N LYS A 79 20.21 18.07 7.34
CA LYS A 79 18.84 17.66 7.67
C LYS A 79 17.92 17.87 6.46
N GLY A 80 17.24 16.81 6.04
CA GLY A 80 16.34 16.80 4.88
C GLY A 80 17.01 16.34 3.58
N ASP A 81 18.32 16.10 3.57
CA ASP A 81 18.98 15.51 2.40
C ASP A 81 18.56 14.05 2.24
N VAL A 82 18.37 13.61 0.99
CA VAL A 82 17.92 12.25 0.71
C VAL A 82 19.10 11.28 0.78
N LEU A 83 18.99 10.26 1.63
CA LEU A 83 20.01 9.25 1.86
C LEU A 83 19.87 8.08 0.88
N CYS A 84 18.64 7.58 0.68
CA CYS A 84 18.33 6.47 -0.22
C CYS A 84 16.86 6.45 -0.62
N THR A 85 16.55 5.72 -1.69
CA THR A 85 15.18 5.45 -2.12
C THR A 85 14.84 3.98 -1.86
N VAL A 86 13.70 3.76 -1.20
CA VAL A 86 13.17 2.43 -0.89
C VAL A 86 11.85 2.19 -1.61
N GLU A 87 11.64 0.98 -2.11
CA GLU A 87 10.41 0.54 -2.76
C GLU A 87 9.63 -0.42 -1.86
N SER A 88 8.35 -0.10 -1.70
CA SER A 88 7.34 -0.99 -1.13
C SER A 88 6.46 -1.56 -2.23
N THR A 89 5.60 -2.52 -1.91
CA THR A 89 4.67 -3.09 -2.91
C THR A 89 3.64 -2.09 -3.46
N LYS A 90 3.56 -0.89 -2.85
CA LYS A 90 2.53 0.12 -3.15
C LYS A 90 3.08 1.43 -3.67
N ALA A 91 4.31 1.79 -3.30
CA ALA A 91 4.93 3.06 -3.65
C ALA A 91 6.45 3.06 -3.33
N THR A 92 7.17 3.93 -4.01
CA THR A 92 8.56 4.31 -3.74
C THR A 92 8.61 5.50 -2.78
N PHE A 93 9.57 5.49 -1.87
CA PHE A 93 9.74 6.53 -0.85
C PHE A 93 11.21 6.89 -0.69
N ASP A 94 11.46 8.17 -0.47
CA ASP A 94 12.78 8.71 -0.21
C ASP A 94 13.01 8.81 1.30
N VAL A 95 14.13 8.27 1.77
CA VAL A 95 14.55 8.33 3.17
C VAL A 95 15.46 9.55 3.35
N GLU A 96 14.97 10.55 4.09
CA GLU A 96 15.70 11.79 4.37
C GLU A 96 16.50 11.73 5.67
N ALA A 97 17.59 12.49 5.74
CA ALA A 97 18.42 12.63 6.93
C ALA A 97 17.66 13.38 8.04
N PRO A 98 17.47 12.78 9.23
CA PRO A 98 16.74 13.43 10.34
C PRO A 98 17.51 14.59 10.97
N THR A 99 18.85 14.56 10.89
CA THR A 99 19.80 15.53 11.44
C THR A 99 20.95 15.75 10.46
N ALA A 100 21.71 16.84 10.64
CA ALA A 100 22.96 17.04 9.90
C ALA A 100 24.08 16.23 10.57
N GLY A 101 24.99 15.65 9.79
CA GLY A 101 26.10 14.86 10.30
C GLY A 101 26.87 14.12 9.21
N VAL A 102 27.87 13.34 9.62
CA VAL A 102 28.70 12.52 8.74
C VAL A 102 28.22 11.07 8.75
N VAL A 103 28.03 10.47 7.58
CA VAL A 103 27.63 9.06 7.43
C VAL A 103 28.80 8.14 7.79
N ARG A 104 28.65 7.27 8.80
CA ARG A 104 29.75 6.41 9.28
C ARG A 104 29.68 4.95 8.84
N GLU A 105 28.47 4.41 8.72
CA GLU A 105 28.23 3.01 8.37
C GLU A 105 27.06 2.91 7.40
N TRP A 106 27.17 1.97 6.46
CA TRP A 106 26.11 1.62 5.53
C TRP A 106 26.17 0.12 5.23
N PRO A 107 25.40 -0.72 5.96
CA PRO A 107 25.53 -2.17 5.86
C PRO A 107 24.77 -2.81 4.68
N ALA A 108 23.87 -2.08 4.00
CA ALA A 108 23.01 -2.61 2.94
C ALA A 108 23.52 -2.30 1.52
N SER A 109 23.39 -3.23 0.59
CA SER A 109 23.71 -2.98 -0.83
C SER A 109 22.46 -2.53 -1.61
N GLU A 110 22.65 -1.71 -2.63
CA GLU A 110 21.59 -1.43 -3.63
C GLU A 110 21.02 -2.74 -4.19
N GLY A 111 19.71 -2.77 -4.41
CA GLY A 111 18.94 -3.94 -4.85
C GLY A 111 18.68 -5.00 -3.77
N SER A 112 19.11 -4.79 -2.52
CA SER A 112 18.84 -5.72 -1.41
C SER A 112 17.49 -5.47 -0.75
N ARG A 113 16.89 -6.52 -0.18
CA ARG A 113 15.71 -6.38 0.68
C ARG A 113 16.14 -6.15 2.11
N VAL A 114 15.68 -5.05 2.69
CA VAL A 114 16.02 -4.61 4.05
C VAL A 114 14.78 -4.70 4.95
N ALA A 115 14.94 -5.27 6.14
CA ALA A 115 13.85 -5.40 7.10
C ALA A 115 13.52 -4.04 7.73
N VAL A 116 12.24 -3.79 8.01
CA VAL A 116 11.81 -2.59 8.74
C VAL A 116 12.46 -2.55 10.12
N GLY A 117 13.07 -1.41 10.47
CA GLY A 117 13.85 -1.22 11.69
C GLY A 117 15.31 -1.68 11.62
N ALA A 118 15.76 -2.24 10.48
CA ALA A 118 17.18 -2.50 10.24
C ALA A 118 17.97 -1.19 10.14
N LEU A 119 19.28 -1.26 10.42
CA LEU A 119 20.20 -0.12 10.35
C LEU A 119 20.42 0.29 8.90
N LEU A 120 20.15 1.55 8.56
CA LEU A 120 20.55 2.14 7.28
C LEU A 120 21.90 2.83 7.41
N CYS A 121 22.03 3.75 8.37
CA CYS A 121 23.30 4.40 8.67
C CYS A 121 23.36 5.02 10.06
N VAL A 122 24.57 5.38 10.47
CA VAL A 122 24.85 6.16 11.68
C VAL A 122 25.34 7.55 11.25
N LEU A 123 24.73 8.59 11.82
CA LEU A 123 25.14 9.98 11.66
C LEU A 123 25.87 10.47 12.93
N THR A 124 27.11 10.95 12.77
CA THR A 124 27.92 11.55 13.84
C THR A 124 28.25 13.01 13.55
N GLU A 125 28.68 13.79 14.56
CA GLU A 125 29.04 15.20 14.33
C GLU A 125 30.37 15.34 13.58
N THR A 126 31.29 14.39 13.76
CA THR A 126 32.59 14.38 13.07
C THR A 126 32.95 12.98 12.59
N ALA A 127 33.76 12.91 11.52
CA ALA A 127 34.22 11.65 10.93
C ALA A 127 35.14 10.83 11.86
N ASP A 128 35.71 11.44 12.91
CA ASP A 128 36.65 10.79 13.84
C ASP A 128 36.02 10.43 15.19
N GLU A 129 34.71 10.63 15.34
CA GLU A 129 33.99 10.31 16.57
C GLU A 129 33.80 8.79 16.71
N ALA A 130 34.29 8.23 17.83
CA ALA A 130 34.09 6.83 18.16
C ALA A 130 32.64 6.61 18.62
N TYR A 131 31.95 5.64 18.00
CA TYR A 131 30.64 5.19 18.43
C TYR A 131 30.66 3.69 18.73
N GLU A 132 29.80 3.27 19.65
CA GLU A 132 29.55 1.85 19.93
C GLU A 132 28.11 1.53 19.56
N LEU A 133 27.91 0.58 18.64
CA LEU A 133 26.58 0.01 18.37
C LEU A 133 26.19 -0.92 19.52
N GLY A 134 24.97 -0.77 20.03
CA GLY A 134 24.43 -1.69 21.02
C GLY A 134 24.37 -3.13 20.48
N ALA A 135 24.43 -4.13 21.36
CA ALA A 135 24.39 -5.55 20.96
C ALA A 135 23.14 -5.92 20.11
N GLU A 136 22.04 -5.17 20.22
CA GLU A 136 20.84 -5.31 19.38
C GLU A 136 21.02 -4.72 17.97
N ASP A 137 21.87 -3.71 17.82
CA ASP A 137 22.14 -3.02 16.55
C ASP A 137 23.20 -3.75 15.72
N ALA A 138 24.23 -4.29 16.37
CA ALA A 138 25.20 -5.18 15.73
C ALA A 138 24.55 -6.49 15.23
N ALA A 139 23.55 -7.02 15.95
CA ALA A 139 22.82 -8.20 15.54
C ALA A 139 21.93 -7.97 14.30
N ASN A 140 21.36 -6.76 14.15
CA ASN A 140 20.56 -6.40 12.97
C ASN A 140 21.42 -5.98 11.75
N ALA A 141 22.66 -5.54 11.98
CA ALA A 141 23.61 -5.21 10.90
C ALA A 141 24.29 -6.45 10.28
N ALA A 142 24.34 -7.58 11.00
CA ALA A 142 25.02 -8.80 10.57
C ALA A 142 24.10 -9.87 9.92
N GLU A 143 22.77 -9.69 9.93
CA GLU A 143 21.82 -10.69 9.38
C GLU A 143 21.57 -10.49 7.87
N SER A 144 22.60 -10.75 7.06
CA SER A 144 22.41 -11.27 5.70
C SER A 144 22.52 -12.80 5.74
N GLY A 145 21.46 -13.49 6.21
CA GLY A 145 21.45 -14.95 6.32
C GLY A 145 20.07 -15.57 6.64
N GLU A 146 19.57 -16.35 5.67
CA GLU A 146 18.42 -17.29 5.56
C GLU A 146 17.22 -17.33 6.53
N PHE A 147 17.28 -16.96 7.82
CA PHE A 147 16.10 -16.88 8.69
C PHE A 147 16.33 -16.09 10.00
N ARG A 148 15.26 -15.53 10.58
CA ARG A 148 15.29 -14.78 11.85
C ARG A 148 14.34 -15.36 12.89
N ALA A 149 14.85 -16.01 13.93
CA ALA A 149 14.02 -16.59 14.99
C ALA A 149 13.66 -15.58 16.10
N THR A 150 12.37 -15.50 16.46
CA THR A 150 11.89 -14.69 17.59
C THR A 150 12.49 -15.16 18.92
N ARG A 151 12.63 -14.27 19.91
CA ARG A 151 13.26 -14.59 21.21
C ARG A 151 12.66 -15.85 21.87
N LYS A 152 11.32 -15.97 21.86
CA LYS A 152 10.61 -17.14 22.41
C LYS A 152 10.83 -18.42 21.60
N ALA A 153 11.07 -18.32 20.29
CA ALA A 153 11.43 -19.46 19.45
C ALA A 153 12.84 -19.97 19.77
N LYS A 154 13.81 -19.05 19.96
CA LYS A 154 15.18 -19.40 20.37
C LYS A 154 15.20 -20.04 21.76
N GLU A 155 14.56 -19.40 22.75
CA GLU A 155 14.43 -19.92 24.13
C GLU A 155 13.81 -21.33 24.16
N LEU A 156 12.78 -21.59 23.34
CA LEU A 156 12.11 -22.88 23.29
C LEU A 156 12.93 -23.96 22.58
N ALA A 157 13.64 -23.60 21.51
CA ALA A 157 14.50 -24.51 20.76
C ALA A 157 15.71 -24.94 21.61
N GLU A 158 16.34 -24.00 22.31
CA GLU A 158 17.44 -24.28 23.25
C GLU A 158 17.00 -25.18 24.40
N ALA A 159 15.81 -24.93 24.96
CA ALA A 159 15.26 -25.75 26.04
C ALA A 159 15.02 -27.22 25.64
N HIS A 160 14.93 -27.52 24.33
CA HIS A 160 14.71 -28.86 23.80
C HIS A 160 15.85 -29.37 22.93
N GLY A 161 17.00 -28.68 22.90
CA GLY A 161 18.18 -29.08 22.13
C GLY A 161 17.97 -29.09 20.62
N LEU A 162 17.07 -28.28 20.08
CA LEU A 162 16.80 -28.17 18.65
C LEU A 162 17.71 -27.14 17.97
N ASP A 163 18.45 -27.59 16.95
CA ASP A 163 19.21 -26.71 16.08
C ASP A 163 18.31 -26.16 14.95
N LEU A 164 17.94 -24.88 15.07
CA LEU A 164 17.07 -24.20 14.11
C LEU A 164 17.72 -24.00 12.73
N SER A 165 19.06 -24.05 12.63
CA SER A 165 19.77 -23.91 11.36
C SER A 165 19.65 -25.13 10.46
N GLN A 166 19.38 -26.30 11.04
CA GLN A 166 19.20 -27.56 10.30
C GLN A 166 17.74 -27.90 10.03
N ALA A 167 16.81 -27.07 10.51
CA ALA A 167 15.37 -27.29 10.39
C ALA A 167 14.79 -26.87 9.03
N GLY A 168 15.62 -26.35 8.11
CA GLY A 168 15.20 -25.92 6.76
C GLY A 168 14.17 -24.79 6.79
N LEU A 169 14.16 -23.99 7.85
CA LEU A 169 13.21 -22.90 8.03
C LEU A 169 13.72 -21.63 7.34
N THR A 170 12.83 -20.94 6.64
CA THR A 170 13.14 -19.67 5.95
C THR A 170 12.28 -18.54 6.52
N GLY A 171 12.82 -17.34 6.65
CA GLY A 171 12.08 -16.17 7.15
C GLY A 171 11.94 -16.11 8.68
N VAL A 172 10.87 -15.51 9.22
CA VAL A 172 10.77 -15.27 10.68
C VAL A 172 10.23 -16.49 11.44
N VAL A 173 11.09 -17.20 12.16
CA VAL A 173 10.73 -18.39 12.95
C VAL A 173 10.12 -17.99 14.30
N ARG A 174 8.84 -18.33 14.52
CA ARG A 174 8.08 -18.00 15.73
C ARG A 174 7.99 -19.20 16.67
N GLU A 175 7.64 -18.96 17.93
CA GLU A 175 7.53 -20.01 18.96
C GLU A 175 6.64 -21.19 18.51
N ARG A 176 5.56 -20.88 17.77
CA ARG A 176 4.65 -21.89 17.20
C ARG A 176 5.34 -22.85 16.23
N ASP A 177 6.32 -22.37 15.46
CA ASP A 177 7.01 -23.16 14.44
C ASP A 177 7.96 -24.15 15.11
N VAL A 178 8.59 -23.74 16.22
CA VAL A 178 9.41 -24.63 17.08
C VAL A 178 8.55 -25.64 17.84
N ARG A 179 7.37 -25.23 18.36
CA ARG A 179 6.42 -26.16 18.99
C ARG A 179 5.88 -27.21 18.01
N ALA A 180 5.67 -26.82 16.75
CA ALA A 180 5.26 -27.73 15.69
C ALA A 180 6.35 -28.77 15.39
N LEU A 181 7.63 -28.36 15.36
CA LEU A 181 8.77 -29.27 15.22
C LEU A 181 8.91 -30.23 16.42
N LEU A 182 8.53 -29.79 17.62
CA LEU A 182 8.54 -30.61 18.84
C LEU A 182 7.32 -31.52 19.01
N GLY A 183 6.33 -31.46 18.11
CA GLY A 183 5.12 -32.27 18.21
C GLY A 183 4.23 -31.95 19.41
N GLN A 184 4.34 -30.73 19.98
CA GLN A 184 3.59 -30.31 21.17
C GLN A 184 2.79 -29.00 20.93
N PRO A 185 1.73 -29.02 20.09
CA PRO A 185 0.78 -27.91 20.03
C PRO A 185 0.01 -27.77 21.34
N LYS A 186 -0.30 -26.52 21.75
CA LYS A 186 -0.96 -26.20 23.02
C LYS A 186 -2.47 -26.49 22.93
N ALA A 187 -3.06 -26.90 24.06
CA ALA A 187 -4.45 -27.38 24.16
C ALA A 187 -5.55 -26.34 23.80
N ASP A 188 -5.23 -25.06 23.69
CA ASP A 188 -6.19 -24.01 23.32
C ASP A 188 -6.44 -23.93 21.80
N ASP A 189 -5.65 -24.64 20.97
CA ASP A 189 -5.77 -24.63 19.50
C ASP A 189 -6.77 -25.68 18.95
N VAL A 190 -7.47 -26.44 19.80
CA VAL A 190 -8.25 -27.62 19.38
C VAL A 190 -9.78 -27.41 19.44
N GLN A 191 -10.29 -26.28 19.92
CA GLN A 191 -11.74 -26.06 20.01
C GLN A 191 -12.26 -25.00 19.03
N LYS A 192 -12.15 -25.26 17.72
CA LYS A 192 -13.08 -24.74 16.70
C LYS A 192 -12.91 -25.36 15.31
N THR A 193 -12.67 -26.67 15.21
CA THR A 193 -12.67 -27.38 13.92
C THR A 193 -13.17 -28.82 14.05
N THR A 194 -14.48 -28.97 14.13
CA THR A 194 -15.21 -30.14 13.58
C THR A 194 -16.55 -29.55 13.14
N GLU A 195 -16.75 -29.19 11.88
CA GLU A 195 -16.74 -30.06 10.71
C GLU A 195 -16.11 -29.36 9.49
N GLY A 196 -15.23 -30.07 8.78
CA GLY A 196 -14.96 -29.81 7.37
C GLY A 196 -13.72 -29.01 6.97
N ALA A 197 -12.53 -29.32 7.49
CA ALA A 197 -11.26 -28.96 6.82
C ALA A 197 -10.25 -30.11 6.91
N ALA A 198 -10.50 -31.14 6.11
CA ALA A 198 -9.49 -32.16 5.82
C ALA A 198 -8.55 -31.62 4.74
N GLY A 199 -7.26 -31.49 5.08
CA GLY A 199 -6.12 -31.44 4.16
C GLY A 199 -6.08 -30.31 3.14
N ALA A 200 -5.24 -29.30 3.37
CA ALA A 200 -4.82 -28.38 2.31
C ALA A 200 -3.84 -29.09 1.35
N GLY A 201 -4.34 -30.10 0.64
CA GLY A 201 -3.81 -30.47 -0.66
C GLY A 201 -4.17 -29.39 -1.67
N ARG A 202 -3.31 -29.18 -2.67
CA ARG A 202 -3.58 -28.29 -3.80
C ARG A 202 -4.92 -28.67 -4.45
N VAL A 203 -5.95 -27.85 -4.30
CA VAL A 203 -7.23 -28.01 -5.03
C VAL A 203 -6.94 -27.77 -6.50
N ARG A 204 -7.03 -28.82 -7.31
CA ARG A 204 -6.91 -28.75 -8.77
C ARG A 204 -8.26 -28.37 -9.38
N PRO A 205 -8.28 -27.83 -10.61
CA PRO A 205 -9.54 -27.59 -11.33
C PRO A 205 -10.43 -28.84 -11.39
N ASP A 206 -9.83 -30.03 -11.53
CA ASP A 206 -10.53 -31.32 -11.58
C ASP A 206 -11.16 -31.73 -10.24
N ASP A 207 -10.71 -31.15 -9.12
CA ASP A 207 -11.25 -31.44 -7.78
C ASP A 207 -12.52 -30.62 -7.48
N LEU A 208 -12.88 -29.67 -8.36
CA LEU A 208 -14.04 -28.81 -8.18
C LEU A 208 -15.34 -29.60 -8.37
N LYS A 209 -16.21 -29.54 -7.37
CA LYS A 209 -17.55 -30.13 -7.42
C LYS A 209 -18.49 -29.25 -8.25
N VAL A 210 -18.31 -29.29 -9.57
CA VAL A 210 -19.21 -28.61 -10.50
C VAL A 210 -20.55 -29.34 -10.49
N ARG A 211 -21.59 -28.60 -10.11
CA ARG A 211 -22.98 -29.03 -10.15
C ARG A 211 -23.63 -28.39 -11.36
N PRO A 212 -24.58 -29.07 -12.03
CA PRO A 212 -25.40 -28.43 -13.06
C PRO A 212 -26.41 -27.48 -12.40
N SER A 213 -25.95 -26.37 -11.83
CA SER A 213 -26.77 -25.25 -11.40
C SER A 213 -26.26 -23.96 -12.06
N ALA A 214 -27.17 -23.03 -12.34
CA ALA A 214 -26.83 -21.74 -12.94
C ALA A 214 -26.15 -20.78 -11.92
N GLU A 215 -26.00 -21.21 -10.67
CA GLU A 215 -25.62 -20.37 -9.52
C GLU A 215 -24.15 -20.55 -9.11
N GLN A 216 -23.39 -21.37 -9.86
CA GLN A 216 -21.97 -21.55 -9.65
C GLN A 216 -21.15 -20.65 -10.58
N MET A 217 -20.16 -19.96 -9.99
CA MET A 217 -19.26 -19.08 -10.72
C MET A 217 -17.79 -19.31 -10.40
N VAL A 218 -16.94 -18.81 -11.29
CA VAL A 218 -15.51 -18.64 -11.05
C VAL A 218 -15.17 -17.16 -10.92
N MET A 219 -14.17 -16.84 -10.10
CA MET A 219 -13.63 -15.49 -9.95
C MET A 219 -12.34 -15.36 -10.75
N TYR A 220 -12.25 -14.45 -11.72
CA TYR A 220 -10.99 -14.14 -12.39
C TYR A 220 -10.33 -12.94 -11.74
N GLY A 221 -9.28 -13.21 -10.97
CA GLY A 221 -8.51 -12.27 -10.14
C GLY A 221 -8.52 -12.70 -8.68
N ALA A 222 -7.36 -12.66 -8.03
CA ALA A 222 -7.20 -13.00 -6.61
C ALA A 222 -6.62 -11.82 -5.79
N GLY A 223 -6.78 -10.59 -6.29
CA GLY A 223 -6.27 -9.36 -5.69
C GLY A 223 -7.18 -8.72 -4.64
N GLY A 224 -6.88 -7.47 -4.25
CA GLY A 224 -7.68 -6.70 -3.30
C GLY A 224 -9.12 -6.47 -3.78
N HIS A 225 -9.31 -6.18 -5.08
CA HIS A 225 -10.63 -6.01 -5.69
C HIS A 225 -11.49 -7.29 -5.61
N ALA A 226 -10.87 -8.45 -5.83
CA ALA A 226 -11.54 -9.75 -5.72
C ALA A 226 -12.07 -10.02 -4.31
N ARG A 227 -11.33 -9.61 -3.25
CA ARG A 227 -11.79 -9.74 -1.87
C ARG A 227 -13.11 -9.01 -1.64
N VAL A 228 -13.23 -7.79 -2.18
CA VAL A 228 -14.47 -6.99 -2.05
C VAL A 228 -15.62 -7.65 -2.82
N LEU A 229 -15.36 -8.18 -4.03
CA LEU A 229 -16.40 -8.87 -4.79
C LEU A 229 -16.88 -10.16 -4.11
N ILE A 230 -15.97 -10.95 -3.51
CA ILE A 230 -16.34 -12.17 -2.78
C ILE A 230 -17.26 -11.84 -1.61
N ASP A 231 -16.91 -10.81 -0.83
CA ASP A 231 -17.72 -10.35 0.29
C ASP A 231 -19.11 -9.85 -0.17
N MET A 232 -19.14 -8.99 -1.19
CA MET A 232 -20.35 -8.46 -1.81
C MET A 232 -21.29 -9.56 -2.34
N ILE A 233 -20.75 -10.58 -3.02
CA ILE A 233 -21.54 -11.71 -3.55
C ILE A 233 -22.13 -12.50 -2.38
N ARG A 234 -21.34 -12.82 -1.35
CA ARG A 234 -21.84 -13.57 -0.19
C ARG A 234 -22.95 -12.84 0.56
N GLN A 235 -22.89 -11.52 0.62
CA GLN A 235 -23.91 -10.69 1.27
C GLN A 235 -25.18 -10.57 0.43
N GLY A 236 -25.05 -10.29 -0.87
CA GLY A 236 -26.21 -9.99 -1.73
C GLY A 236 -26.82 -11.20 -2.42
N ARG A 237 -26.05 -12.25 -2.63
CA ARG A 237 -26.44 -13.49 -3.32
C ARG A 237 -25.84 -14.71 -2.61
N PRO A 238 -26.32 -15.03 -1.39
CA PRO A 238 -25.87 -16.21 -0.66
C PRO A 238 -26.22 -17.53 -1.37
N ASP A 239 -27.13 -17.48 -2.35
CA ASP A 239 -27.45 -18.56 -3.27
C ASP A 239 -26.36 -18.79 -4.33
N TRP A 240 -25.48 -17.82 -4.56
CA TRP A 240 -24.36 -17.96 -5.50
C TRP A 240 -23.13 -18.56 -4.83
N GLU A 241 -22.53 -19.53 -5.51
CA GLU A 241 -21.33 -20.21 -5.06
C GLU A 241 -20.13 -19.81 -5.92
N ILE A 242 -19.08 -19.30 -5.27
CA ILE A 242 -17.79 -19.03 -5.90
C ILE A 242 -16.93 -20.28 -5.75
N LEU A 243 -16.83 -21.07 -6.81
CA LEU A 243 -16.13 -22.36 -6.80
C LEU A 243 -14.63 -22.21 -6.59
N ALA A 244 -14.05 -21.27 -7.33
CA ALA A 244 -12.61 -21.05 -7.37
C ALA A 244 -12.27 -19.67 -7.91
N ALA A 245 -11.06 -19.24 -7.61
CA ALA A 245 -10.42 -18.08 -8.22
C ALA A 245 -9.32 -18.51 -9.21
N LEU A 246 -9.08 -17.68 -10.22
CA LEU A 246 -8.02 -17.80 -11.21
C LEU A 246 -7.16 -16.53 -11.16
N ASP A 247 -5.84 -16.65 -11.22
CA ASP A 247 -4.93 -15.49 -11.23
C ASP A 247 -3.66 -15.81 -12.02
N ASP A 248 -3.45 -15.12 -13.15
CA ASP A 248 -2.28 -15.35 -14.01
C ASP A 248 -0.95 -14.94 -13.35
N GLY A 249 -0.98 -14.07 -12.35
CA GLY A 249 0.22 -13.54 -11.69
C GLY A 249 0.68 -14.35 -10.48
N ARG A 250 -0.02 -15.44 -10.13
CA ARG A 250 0.22 -16.19 -8.90
C ARG A 250 0.46 -17.67 -9.20
N THR A 251 1.62 -18.16 -8.79
CA THR A 251 2.09 -19.52 -9.09
C THR A 251 1.99 -20.49 -7.91
N SER A 252 1.71 -19.99 -6.71
CA SER A 252 1.62 -20.80 -5.48
C SER A 252 0.17 -21.00 -5.03
N PRO A 253 -0.19 -22.17 -4.44
CA PRO A 253 -1.53 -22.40 -3.90
C PRO A 253 -1.85 -21.38 -2.81
N MET A 254 -2.98 -20.68 -2.98
CA MET A 254 -3.49 -19.71 -2.02
C MET A 254 -5.01 -19.77 -1.98
N ASP A 255 -5.60 -19.17 -0.96
CA ASP A 255 -7.02 -18.84 -0.93
C ASP A 255 -7.23 -17.33 -0.87
N VAL A 256 -8.40 -16.88 -1.34
CA VAL A 256 -8.87 -15.51 -1.16
C VAL A 256 -10.18 -15.57 -0.40
N LEU A 257 -10.12 -15.24 0.89
CA LEU A 257 -11.28 -15.30 1.79
C LEU A 257 -11.98 -16.67 1.77
N GLY A 258 -11.22 -17.76 1.78
CA GLY A 258 -11.73 -19.13 1.71
C GLY A 258 -12.11 -19.62 0.31
N VAL A 259 -11.92 -18.82 -0.74
CA VAL A 259 -12.06 -19.27 -2.14
C VAL A 259 -10.71 -19.78 -2.63
N PRO A 260 -10.56 -21.05 -3.04
CA PRO A 260 -9.28 -21.58 -3.51
C PRO A 260 -8.87 -20.97 -4.84
N VAL A 261 -7.59 -20.60 -4.97
CA VAL A 261 -6.99 -20.19 -6.25
C VAL A 261 -6.47 -21.43 -6.96
N VAL A 262 -7.11 -21.84 -8.06
CA VAL A 262 -6.88 -23.16 -8.70
C VAL A 262 -6.01 -23.10 -9.96
N GLY A 263 -5.66 -21.91 -10.43
CA GLY A 263 -4.86 -21.73 -11.64
C GLY A 263 -4.93 -20.33 -12.21
N SER A 264 -4.89 -20.25 -13.53
CA SER A 264 -4.78 -19.06 -14.37
C SER A 264 -5.94 -18.98 -15.37
N SER A 265 -5.83 -18.11 -16.38
CA SER A 265 -6.77 -18.09 -17.51
C SER A 265 -6.73 -19.34 -18.39
N ALA A 266 -5.68 -20.16 -18.32
CA ALA A 266 -5.59 -21.40 -19.10
C ALA A 266 -6.71 -22.39 -18.76
N GLU A 267 -7.25 -22.33 -17.55
CA GLU A 267 -8.28 -23.21 -17.02
C GLU A 267 -9.71 -22.81 -17.44
N LEU A 268 -9.91 -21.62 -18.01
CA LEU A 268 -11.24 -21.09 -18.35
C LEU A 268 -12.04 -22.04 -19.25
N THR A 269 -11.40 -22.56 -20.31
CA THR A 269 -12.05 -23.49 -21.26
C THR A 269 -12.47 -24.79 -20.58
N ALA A 270 -11.59 -25.36 -19.74
CA ALA A 270 -11.87 -26.60 -19.01
C ALA A 270 -13.03 -26.41 -18.03
N LEU A 271 -13.04 -25.30 -17.28
CA LEU A 271 -14.13 -24.96 -16.35
C LEU A 271 -15.46 -24.77 -17.07
N ARG A 272 -15.45 -24.16 -18.26
CA ARG A 272 -16.65 -24.00 -19.08
C ARG A 272 -17.21 -25.34 -19.56
N GLN A 273 -16.32 -26.24 -20.00
CA GLN A 273 -16.67 -27.60 -20.42
C GLN A 273 -17.19 -28.45 -19.24
N ALA A 274 -16.62 -28.26 -18.05
CA ALA A 274 -17.00 -28.97 -16.83
C ALA A 274 -18.42 -28.61 -16.33
N GLY A 275 -19.01 -27.50 -16.80
CA GLY A 275 -20.38 -27.14 -16.42
C GLY A 275 -20.54 -25.74 -15.86
N VAL A 276 -19.44 -25.05 -15.50
CA VAL A 276 -19.52 -23.69 -14.98
C VAL A 276 -20.06 -22.76 -16.07
N ARG A 277 -20.95 -21.84 -15.70
CA ARG A 277 -21.59 -20.91 -16.63
C ARG A 277 -21.30 -19.46 -16.31
N MET A 278 -21.14 -19.12 -15.04
CA MET A 278 -20.91 -17.75 -14.61
C MET A 278 -19.44 -17.45 -14.31
N ALA A 279 -19.03 -16.22 -14.52
CA ALA A 279 -17.74 -15.72 -14.06
C ALA A 279 -17.85 -14.29 -13.55
N ALA A 280 -17.04 -13.93 -12.55
CA ALA A 280 -16.90 -12.57 -12.05
C ALA A 280 -15.46 -12.07 -12.27
N LEU A 281 -15.30 -10.81 -12.67
CA LEU A 281 -13.98 -10.21 -12.89
C LEU A 281 -13.50 -9.43 -11.65
N GLY A 282 -12.60 -10.05 -10.88
CA GLY A 282 -11.99 -9.57 -9.65
C GLY A 282 -10.78 -8.64 -9.81
N ILE A 283 -10.68 -7.92 -10.93
CA ILE A 283 -9.56 -7.02 -11.25
C ILE A 283 -10.05 -5.57 -11.30
N GLY A 284 -9.48 -4.67 -10.50
CA GLY A 284 -9.84 -3.24 -10.51
C GLY A 284 -9.38 -2.52 -11.79
N ALA A 285 -9.93 -1.35 -12.07
CA ALA A 285 -9.60 -0.55 -13.27
C ALA A 285 -8.68 0.66 -12.99
N VAL A 286 -8.45 1.04 -11.73
CA VAL A 286 -7.73 2.28 -11.37
C VAL A 286 -6.29 2.29 -11.89
N THR A 287 -5.59 1.15 -11.77
CA THR A 287 -4.17 1.05 -12.16
C THR A 287 -3.99 0.63 -13.61
N ASP A 288 -4.94 -0.14 -14.18
CA ASP A 288 -4.83 -0.68 -15.53
C ASP A 288 -6.21 -1.09 -16.08
N ASN A 289 -6.97 -0.11 -16.57
CA ASN A 289 -8.28 -0.39 -17.16
C ASN A 289 -8.16 -1.20 -18.46
N ALA A 290 -7.12 -0.96 -19.27
CA ALA A 290 -6.91 -1.67 -20.53
C ALA A 290 -6.76 -3.19 -20.30
N ARG A 291 -5.99 -3.59 -19.27
CA ARG A 291 -5.92 -4.99 -18.85
C ARG A 291 -7.27 -5.50 -18.40
N ARG A 292 -8.02 -4.76 -17.59
CA ARG A 292 -9.38 -5.19 -17.17
C ARG A 292 -10.28 -5.45 -18.38
N VAL A 293 -10.26 -4.59 -19.40
CA VAL A 293 -11.02 -4.78 -20.65
C VAL A 293 -10.62 -6.09 -21.33
N GLY A 294 -9.32 -6.33 -21.53
CA GLY A 294 -8.83 -7.56 -22.15
C GLY A 294 -9.22 -8.82 -21.37
N LEU A 295 -9.19 -8.76 -20.03
CA LEU A 295 -9.58 -9.88 -19.17
C LEU A 295 -11.09 -10.14 -19.17
N TYR A 296 -11.90 -9.09 -19.23
CA TYR A 296 -13.34 -9.22 -19.43
C TYR A 296 -13.65 -9.92 -20.75
N GLN A 297 -12.99 -9.50 -21.84
CA GLN A 297 -13.20 -10.12 -23.16
C GLN A 297 -12.82 -11.60 -23.17
N LYS A 298 -11.73 -11.99 -22.50
CA LYS A 298 -11.37 -13.41 -22.33
C LYS A 298 -12.48 -14.25 -21.69
N LEU A 299 -13.20 -13.71 -20.71
CA LEU A 299 -14.34 -14.42 -20.08
C LEU A 299 -15.50 -14.59 -21.07
N VAL A 300 -15.83 -13.52 -21.79
CA VAL A 300 -16.90 -13.52 -22.79
C VAL A 300 -16.58 -14.48 -23.94
N ASP A 301 -15.36 -14.46 -24.47
CA ASP A 301 -14.90 -15.33 -25.55
C ASP A 301 -14.86 -16.81 -25.12
N ALA A 302 -14.55 -17.07 -23.85
CA ALA A 302 -14.66 -18.40 -23.26
C ALA A 302 -16.12 -18.84 -23.00
N GLY A 303 -17.10 -17.98 -23.34
CA GLY A 303 -18.53 -18.28 -23.29
C GLY A 303 -19.13 -18.20 -21.89
N PHE A 304 -18.47 -17.55 -20.93
CA PHE A 304 -19.02 -17.32 -19.60
C PHE A 304 -20.07 -16.20 -19.64
N HIS A 305 -21.13 -16.36 -18.85
CA HIS A 305 -22.02 -15.28 -18.48
C HIS A 305 -21.37 -14.46 -17.36
N VAL A 306 -21.15 -13.17 -17.57
CA VAL A 306 -20.61 -12.27 -16.54
C VAL A 306 -21.78 -11.46 -15.96
N PRO A 307 -22.37 -11.86 -14.82
CA PRO A 307 -23.55 -11.19 -14.30
C PRO A 307 -23.19 -9.82 -13.71
N ASN A 308 -24.20 -8.97 -13.55
CA ASN A 308 -24.06 -7.74 -12.78
C ASN A 308 -23.99 -8.07 -11.29
N LEU A 309 -22.99 -7.52 -10.62
CA LEU A 309 -22.82 -7.60 -9.18
C LEU A 309 -23.33 -6.29 -8.59
N ILE A 310 -24.37 -6.36 -7.76
CA ILE A 310 -24.97 -5.19 -7.12
C ILE A 310 -25.00 -5.43 -5.61
N HIS A 311 -24.40 -4.52 -4.86
CA HIS A 311 -24.34 -4.62 -3.41
C HIS A 311 -25.74 -4.35 -2.82
N PRO A 312 -26.17 -5.04 -1.76
CA PRO A 312 -27.48 -4.79 -1.13
C PRO A 312 -27.70 -3.33 -0.71
N ASP A 313 -26.64 -2.69 -0.20
CA ASP A 313 -26.66 -1.28 0.19
C ASP A 313 -26.50 -0.28 -0.98
N ALA A 314 -26.47 -0.75 -2.23
CA ALA A 314 -26.51 0.13 -3.38
C ALA A 314 -27.96 0.51 -3.72
N SER A 315 -28.18 1.76 -4.10
CA SER A 315 -29.49 2.23 -4.57
C SER A 315 -29.49 2.31 -6.08
N VAL A 316 -30.20 1.38 -6.74
CA VAL A 316 -30.33 1.33 -8.19
C VAL A 316 -31.79 1.51 -8.57
N SER A 317 -32.07 2.55 -9.36
CA SER A 317 -33.42 2.82 -9.86
C SER A 317 -33.92 1.66 -10.74
N ALA A 318 -35.20 1.29 -10.58
CA ALA A 318 -35.86 0.32 -11.45
C ALA A 318 -35.94 0.76 -12.93
N SER A 319 -35.80 2.07 -13.20
CA SER A 319 -35.74 2.61 -14.57
C SER A 319 -34.34 2.68 -15.16
N ALA A 320 -33.30 2.35 -14.39
CA ALA A 320 -31.94 2.27 -14.90
C ALA A 320 -31.79 1.01 -15.77
N THR A 321 -31.06 1.13 -16.88
CA THR A 321 -30.73 0.01 -17.76
C THR A 321 -29.23 -0.20 -17.75
N MET A 322 -28.78 -1.45 -17.81
CA MET A 322 -27.36 -1.77 -17.78
C MET A 322 -27.04 -2.98 -18.65
N GLY A 323 -25.82 -2.99 -19.20
CA GLY A 323 -25.22 -4.16 -19.83
C GLY A 323 -24.86 -5.26 -18.82
N LEU A 324 -23.86 -6.08 -19.15
CA LEU A 324 -23.40 -7.21 -18.36
C LEU A 324 -22.05 -6.94 -17.68
N GLY A 325 -21.78 -7.64 -16.57
CA GLY A 325 -20.52 -7.57 -15.83
C GLY A 325 -20.29 -6.27 -15.06
N ASN A 326 -21.33 -5.47 -14.86
CA ASN A 326 -21.28 -4.25 -14.08
C ASN A 326 -21.09 -4.55 -12.59
N GLN A 327 -20.35 -3.69 -11.90
CA GLN A 327 -20.05 -3.83 -10.47
C GLN A 327 -20.46 -2.56 -9.74
N ILE A 328 -21.52 -2.65 -8.94
CA ILE A 328 -22.14 -1.52 -8.24
C ILE A 328 -21.96 -1.74 -6.72
N PHE A 329 -21.03 -1.01 -6.12
CA PHE A 329 -20.58 -1.21 -4.75
C PHE A 329 -21.48 -0.54 -3.70
N ALA A 330 -21.21 -0.84 -2.42
CA ALA A 330 -21.98 -0.35 -1.28
C ALA A 330 -22.14 1.18 -1.27
N GLY A 331 -23.37 1.65 -1.02
CA GLY A 331 -23.70 3.08 -0.98
C GLY A 331 -23.65 3.79 -2.33
N ALA A 332 -23.35 3.10 -3.44
CA ALA A 332 -23.46 3.69 -4.77
C ALA A 332 -24.93 4.01 -5.10
N VAL A 333 -25.15 5.10 -5.83
CA VAL A 333 -26.47 5.54 -6.27
C VAL A 333 -26.49 5.60 -7.79
N VAL A 334 -27.38 4.82 -8.42
CA VAL A 334 -27.68 4.85 -9.85
C VAL A 334 -29.12 5.30 -10.01
N SER A 335 -29.32 6.56 -10.38
CA SER A 335 -30.63 7.22 -10.38
C SER A 335 -31.50 6.85 -11.59
N ALA A 336 -32.68 7.47 -11.69
CA ALA A 336 -33.63 7.23 -12.78
C ALA A 336 -32.99 7.40 -14.16
N THR A 337 -33.44 6.59 -15.13
CA THR A 337 -33.11 6.68 -16.57
C THR A 337 -31.63 6.57 -16.94
N VAL A 338 -30.75 6.26 -15.98
CA VAL A 338 -29.33 6.01 -16.23
C VAL A 338 -29.14 4.82 -17.15
N ARG A 339 -28.20 4.94 -18.11
CA ARG A 339 -27.77 3.86 -18.98
C ARG A 339 -26.31 3.51 -18.70
N LEU A 340 -26.07 2.27 -18.27
CA LEU A 340 -24.73 1.72 -18.10
C LEU A 340 -24.40 0.77 -19.24
N GLY A 341 -23.20 0.87 -19.79
CA GLY A 341 -22.65 -0.12 -20.72
C GLY A 341 -22.29 -1.44 -20.03
N ASP A 342 -21.42 -2.20 -20.67
CA ASP A 342 -20.89 -3.45 -20.13
C ASP A 342 -19.67 -3.19 -19.25
N ASN A 343 -19.45 -4.03 -18.24
CA ASN A 343 -18.22 -4.09 -17.45
C ASN A 343 -17.84 -2.75 -16.76
N THR A 344 -18.82 -1.91 -16.45
CA THR A 344 -18.59 -0.67 -15.70
C THR A 344 -18.38 -0.95 -14.21
N ILE A 345 -17.69 -0.04 -13.53
CA ILE A 345 -17.57 -0.04 -12.08
C ILE A 345 -18.16 1.26 -11.54
N ILE A 346 -19.23 1.15 -10.74
CA ILE A 346 -19.77 2.25 -9.93
C ILE A 346 -19.36 1.96 -8.49
N ASN A 347 -18.31 2.63 -8.05
CA ASN A 347 -17.63 2.28 -6.80
C ASN A 347 -18.34 2.85 -5.56
N SER A 348 -17.84 2.50 -4.38
CA SER A 348 -18.51 2.79 -3.11
C SER A 348 -18.82 4.27 -2.95
N GLY A 349 -20.07 4.58 -2.60
CA GLY A 349 -20.54 5.96 -2.42
C GLY A 349 -20.55 6.83 -3.68
N ALA A 350 -20.26 6.29 -4.87
CA ALA A 350 -20.37 7.06 -6.11
C ALA A 350 -21.84 7.35 -6.45
N VAL A 351 -22.10 8.54 -6.98
CA VAL A 351 -23.45 8.99 -7.35
C VAL A 351 -23.51 9.25 -8.85
N VAL A 352 -24.35 8.49 -9.54
CA VAL A 352 -24.73 8.73 -10.93
C VAL A 352 -26.17 9.25 -10.93
N SER A 353 -26.32 10.56 -11.15
CA SER A 353 -27.62 11.22 -11.19
C SER A 353 -28.44 10.84 -12.42
N HIS A 354 -29.66 11.35 -12.51
CA HIS A 354 -30.62 11.00 -13.55
C HIS A 354 -30.13 11.33 -14.96
N ASP A 355 -30.63 10.58 -15.95
CA ASP A 355 -30.36 10.77 -17.39
C ASP A 355 -28.88 10.65 -17.81
N CYS A 356 -28.00 10.12 -16.95
CA CYS A 356 -26.59 9.91 -17.31
C CYS A 356 -26.40 8.70 -18.24
N GLU A 357 -25.37 8.78 -19.08
CA GLU A 357 -24.92 7.70 -19.96
C GLU A 357 -23.48 7.33 -19.62
N ILE A 358 -23.25 6.10 -19.17
CA ILE A 358 -21.93 5.60 -18.78
C ILE A 358 -21.52 4.50 -19.76
N GLY A 359 -20.49 4.77 -20.56
CA GLY A 359 -19.98 3.85 -21.58
C GLY A 359 -19.34 2.59 -20.98
N SER A 360 -19.22 1.55 -21.81
CA SER A 360 -18.64 0.26 -21.38
C SER A 360 -17.23 0.44 -20.82
N HIS A 361 -16.89 -0.35 -19.80
CA HIS A 361 -15.60 -0.35 -19.11
C HIS A 361 -15.23 0.95 -18.39
N ALA A 362 -16.16 1.92 -18.27
CA ALA A 362 -15.90 3.11 -17.47
C ALA A 362 -15.81 2.78 -15.97
N HIS A 363 -14.98 3.52 -15.25
CA HIS A 363 -14.85 3.41 -13.79
C HIS A 363 -15.19 4.74 -13.12
N ILE A 364 -16.34 4.76 -12.46
CA ILE A 364 -16.70 5.82 -11.52
C ILE A 364 -16.16 5.42 -10.16
N THR A 365 -15.05 6.02 -9.75
CA THR A 365 -14.30 5.61 -8.55
C THR A 365 -14.96 6.11 -7.25
N PRO A 366 -14.48 5.71 -6.04
CA PRO A 366 -15.20 5.96 -4.81
C PRO A 366 -15.52 7.43 -4.55
N GLY A 367 -16.76 7.69 -4.14
CA GLY A 367 -17.25 9.01 -3.81
C GLY A 367 -17.33 10.01 -4.98
N ALA A 368 -17.11 9.59 -6.23
CA ALA A 368 -17.31 10.47 -7.38
C ALA A 368 -18.81 10.76 -7.60
N ILE A 369 -19.15 12.02 -7.91
CA ILE A 369 -20.53 12.49 -8.03
C ILE A 369 -20.72 13.11 -9.42
N LEU A 370 -21.60 12.51 -10.21
CA LEU A 370 -22.00 13.00 -11.52
C LEU A 370 -23.37 13.65 -11.41
N ALA A 371 -23.48 14.92 -11.79
CA ALA A 371 -24.76 15.61 -11.92
C ALA A 371 -25.61 15.01 -13.07
N GLY A 372 -26.85 15.47 -13.21
CA GLY A 372 -27.77 14.94 -14.23
C GLY A 372 -27.26 15.12 -15.66
N ASN A 373 -27.68 14.21 -16.55
CA ASN A 373 -27.39 14.25 -17.98
C ASN A 373 -25.89 14.28 -18.34
N VAL A 374 -25.03 13.75 -17.47
CA VAL A 374 -23.58 13.59 -17.74
C VAL A 374 -23.35 12.38 -18.63
N LYS A 375 -22.43 12.52 -19.59
CA LYS A 375 -22.02 11.43 -20.49
C LYS A 375 -20.58 11.06 -20.22
N VAL A 376 -20.31 9.78 -19.99
CA VAL A 376 -18.97 9.25 -19.76
C VAL A 376 -18.65 8.24 -20.86
N GLY A 377 -17.59 8.50 -21.62
CA GLY A 377 -17.16 7.64 -22.71
C GLY A 377 -16.66 6.28 -22.23
N ALA A 378 -16.57 5.32 -23.16
CA ALA A 378 -16.07 3.98 -22.85
C ALA A 378 -14.65 4.04 -22.28
N GLY A 379 -14.34 3.16 -21.32
CA GLY A 379 -13.02 3.06 -20.71
C GLY A 379 -12.54 4.28 -19.90
N ALA A 380 -13.34 5.34 -19.79
CA ALA A 380 -12.96 6.53 -19.03
C ALA A 380 -12.95 6.25 -17.51
N VAL A 381 -12.07 6.94 -16.79
CA VAL A 381 -11.91 6.79 -15.34
C VAL A 381 -12.13 8.14 -14.68
N VAL A 382 -13.16 8.21 -13.84
CA VAL A 382 -13.51 9.39 -13.05
C VAL A 382 -12.94 9.22 -11.64
N GLY A 383 -11.90 9.99 -11.32
CA GLY A 383 -11.12 9.90 -10.08
C GLY A 383 -11.93 10.09 -8.80
N MET A 384 -11.31 9.72 -7.68
CA MET A 384 -11.99 9.60 -6.39
C MET A 384 -12.43 10.96 -5.90
N GLY A 385 -13.66 11.07 -5.41
CA GLY A 385 -14.23 12.34 -4.93
C GLY A 385 -14.37 13.42 -6.01
N VAL A 386 -14.24 13.08 -7.30
CA VAL A 386 -14.48 14.03 -8.39
C VAL A 386 -15.95 14.41 -8.43
N THR A 387 -16.21 15.67 -8.77
CA THR A 387 -17.58 16.12 -9.08
C THR A 387 -17.65 16.57 -10.53
N VAL A 388 -18.73 16.17 -11.23
CA VAL A 388 -18.94 16.51 -12.65
C VAL A 388 -20.22 17.34 -12.76
N TYR A 389 -20.10 18.51 -13.38
CA TYR A 389 -21.20 19.45 -13.57
C TYR A 389 -22.26 18.93 -14.54
N LEU A 390 -23.47 19.49 -14.44
CA LEU A 390 -24.65 19.09 -15.21
C LEU A 390 -24.36 19.11 -16.72
N GLY A 391 -24.71 18.02 -17.41
CA GLY A 391 -24.65 17.97 -18.88
C GLY A 391 -23.26 17.79 -19.50
N VAL A 392 -22.21 17.69 -18.68
CA VAL A 392 -20.83 17.54 -19.18
C VAL A 392 -20.63 16.20 -19.88
N THR A 393 -19.83 16.22 -20.95
CA THR A 393 -19.35 15.03 -21.65
C THR A 393 -17.88 14.77 -21.35
N ILE A 394 -17.58 13.60 -20.80
CA ILE A 394 -16.23 13.06 -20.61
C ILE A 394 -15.95 12.08 -21.74
N GLY A 395 -14.91 12.36 -22.53
CA GLY A 395 -14.56 11.55 -23.70
C GLY A 395 -14.11 10.13 -23.37
N GLU A 396 -14.13 9.27 -24.40
CA GLU A 396 -13.65 7.89 -24.33
C GLU A 396 -12.19 7.83 -23.84
N GLY A 397 -11.89 6.93 -22.92
CA GLY A 397 -10.55 6.73 -22.37
C GLY A 397 -9.97 7.91 -21.59
N ALA A 398 -10.77 8.95 -21.30
CA ALA A 398 -10.32 10.08 -20.50
C ALA A 398 -10.02 9.65 -19.05
N MET A 399 -9.02 10.28 -18.42
CA MET A 399 -8.58 10.00 -17.06
C MET A 399 -8.65 11.27 -16.24
N ILE A 400 -9.50 11.29 -15.22
CA ILE A 400 -9.65 12.44 -14.32
C ILE A 400 -9.01 12.09 -12.98
N ALA A 401 -8.08 12.92 -12.53
CA ALA A 401 -7.43 12.78 -11.24
C ALA A 401 -8.41 12.98 -10.07
N ASN A 402 -8.04 12.45 -8.91
CA ASN A 402 -8.85 12.53 -7.69
C ASN A 402 -9.08 13.98 -7.26
N GLY A 403 -10.25 14.24 -6.67
CA GLY A 403 -10.59 15.51 -6.01
C GLY A 403 -10.80 16.70 -6.95
N VAL A 404 -10.88 16.49 -8.26
CA VAL A 404 -11.07 17.57 -9.24
C VAL A 404 -12.57 17.88 -9.43
N HIS A 405 -12.87 19.14 -9.73
CA HIS A 405 -14.20 19.59 -10.15
C HIS A 405 -14.22 19.79 -11.68
N ILE A 406 -15.03 19.01 -12.38
CA ILE A 406 -15.15 19.07 -13.85
C ILE A 406 -16.35 19.93 -14.22
N MET A 407 -16.07 21.09 -14.81
CA MET A 407 -17.06 22.11 -15.15
C MET A 407 -17.33 22.23 -16.67
N SER A 408 -16.55 21.53 -17.49
CA SER A 408 -16.62 21.55 -18.95
C SER A 408 -16.30 20.19 -19.53
N ASP A 409 -16.66 20.00 -20.80
CA ASP A 409 -16.36 18.77 -21.54
C ASP A 409 -14.86 18.45 -21.53
N VAL A 410 -14.55 17.15 -21.47
CA VAL A 410 -13.19 16.58 -21.48
C VAL A 410 -13.03 15.79 -22.77
N ALA A 411 -11.95 16.04 -23.50
CA ALA A 411 -11.72 15.39 -24.78
C ALA A 411 -11.40 13.88 -24.62
N PRO A 412 -11.64 13.05 -25.64
CA PRO A 412 -11.23 11.65 -25.62
C PRO A 412 -9.72 11.48 -25.35
N GLY A 413 -9.38 10.55 -24.46
CA GLY A 413 -8.00 10.25 -24.04
C GLY A 413 -7.32 11.35 -23.23
N GLU A 414 -8.01 12.44 -22.90
CA GLU A 414 -7.44 13.54 -22.13
C GLU A 414 -7.20 13.13 -20.67
N VAL A 415 -6.08 13.60 -20.11
CA VAL A 415 -5.72 13.36 -18.70
C VAL A 415 -5.83 14.68 -17.93
N ILE A 416 -6.87 14.81 -17.11
CA ILE A 416 -7.05 15.94 -16.20
C ILE A 416 -6.28 15.66 -14.91
N ARG A 417 -5.27 16.48 -14.63
CA ARG A 417 -4.43 16.36 -13.42
C ARG A 417 -4.95 17.26 -12.31
N ALA A 418 -4.75 16.85 -11.06
CA ALA A 418 -5.03 17.71 -9.91
C ALA A 418 -4.05 18.89 -9.87
N SER A 419 -4.56 20.08 -9.60
CA SER A 419 -3.75 21.26 -9.28
C SER A 419 -2.98 20.98 -7.98
N ARG A 420 -1.65 21.04 -8.02
CA ARG A 420 -0.80 20.89 -6.82
C ARG A 420 -0.85 22.11 -5.92
#